data_AF-A0A859CUR3-F1
#
_entry.id   AF-A0A859CUR3-F1
#
_cell.length_a   1.000
_cell.length_b   1.000
_cell.length_c   1.000
_cell.angle_alpha   90.00
_cell.angle_beta   90.00
_cell.angle_gamma   90.00
#
_symmetry.space_group_name_H-M   'P 1'
#
loop_
_entity.id
_entity.type
_entity.pdbx_description
1 polymer ?
#
loop_
_entity_poly.entity_id
_entity_poly.type
_entity_poly.pdbx_seq_one_letter_code
_entity_poly.pdbx_strand_id
1 'polypeptide(L)'
;MAKIIGGIGASHSPTIAFAKDTNKGTDAAWKPIFDDFSVLQNWVHDQKVNVLFLIFNDHITSFFFDHYSPFTLGVDDAYETADEGGGARDYPAAQGHTELSRHIAQSMMNAEFDLATFQKKPLDHGFFSPFSMIAPEINGDMWKGKVVPLQVGVLQFPAPTAKRCYQFGKALRNAIQSFPDEAMRVAIVATGGLSHQVHGERCGFNDESWDNEFLDTLEADPEALTKLTHADYATKGGFEGAEVIMWLIMRGALSSKVNRVHRSTYLPSMTNIATVIYEDTESVDAVVVDPELTHQLDGLEKLEGTYPFTLEKSHKTYRFNLFLRNLSNPSYRERFLSSKEALMTECQLTEEEKDMIRELRWIEMIQYGAIFFGLEKLSAVMGRSNPEIYASMRGETMEQFQASRKVSMTYSVGKK
;
A
#
# COMPACT_ATOMS: atom_id res chain seq x y z
N MET A 1 -15.46 -13.70 -10.61
CA MET A 1 -14.12 -13.71 -10.02
C MET A 1 -13.24 -12.79 -10.82
N ALA A 2 -12.40 -12.00 -10.15
CA ALA A 2 -11.59 -10.99 -10.78
C ALA A 2 -10.58 -11.61 -11.74
N LYS A 3 -10.35 -10.95 -12.87
CA LYS A 3 -9.47 -11.45 -13.92
C LYS A 3 -8.17 -10.64 -13.95
N ILE A 4 -7.04 -11.34 -13.82
CA ILE A 4 -5.73 -10.77 -14.16
C ILE A 4 -5.62 -10.76 -15.68
N ILE A 5 -5.39 -9.58 -16.26
CA ILE A 5 -5.29 -9.40 -17.71
C ILE A 5 -3.84 -9.54 -18.19
N GLY A 6 -2.90 -9.12 -17.35
CA GLY A 6 -1.49 -9.13 -17.66
C GLY A 6 -0.67 -8.38 -16.61
N GLY A 7 0.62 -8.25 -16.89
CA GLY A 7 1.53 -7.45 -16.10
C GLY A 7 2.23 -6.38 -16.94
N ILE A 8 2.54 -5.27 -16.28
CA ILE A 8 3.29 -4.15 -16.83
C ILE A 8 4.56 -4.00 -16.00
N GLY A 9 5.72 -3.99 -16.65
CA GLY A 9 6.96 -3.51 -16.02
C GLY A 9 7.25 -2.10 -16.51
N ALA A 10 7.57 -1.17 -15.63
CA ALA A 10 7.89 0.21 -15.99
C ALA A 10 8.87 0.85 -15.00
N SER A 11 10.01 1.35 -15.47
CA SER A 11 10.90 2.15 -14.61
C SER A 11 10.17 3.34 -13.98
N HIS A 12 10.54 3.71 -12.75
CA HIS A 12 9.88 4.80 -12.01
C HIS A 12 10.74 6.04 -11.76
N SER A 13 11.87 6.18 -12.46
CA SER A 13 12.78 7.31 -12.28
C SER A 13 12.01 8.64 -12.23
N PRO A 14 12.35 9.57 -11.32
CA PRO A 14 11.68 10.87 -11.25
C PRO A 14 11.87 11.70 -12.53
N THR A 15 12.84 11.33 -13.38
CA THR A 15 13.02 11.91 -14.72
C THR A 15 11.79 11.76 -15.61
N ILE A 16 11.01 10.69 -15.45
CA ILE A 16 9.77 10.44 -16.23
C ILE A 16 8.69 11.45 -15.82
N ALA A 17 8.44 11.61 -14.51
CA ALA A 17 7.54 12.64 -13.99
C ALA A 17 7.96 14.05 -14.42
N PHE A 18 9.25 14.37 -14.25
CA PHE A 18 9.81 15.66 -14.68
C PHE A 18 9.56 15.93 -16.17
N ALA A 19 9.80 14.93 -17.02
CA ALA A 19 9.60 15.05 -18.45
C ALA A 19 8.12 15.28 -18.79
N LYS A 20 7.19 14.57 -18.12
CA LYS A 20 5.75 14.77 -18.27
C LYS A 20 5.36 16.21 -17.89
N ASP A 21 5.74 16.64 -16.69
CA ASP A 21 5.31 17.93 -16.11
C ASP A 21 5.90 19.13 -16.84
N THR A 22 7.07 18.95 -17.47
CA THR A 22 7.73 19.99 -18.27
C THR A 22 7.45 19.87 -19.77
N ASN A 23 6.43 19.09 -20.16
CA ASN A 23 5.93 18.93 -21.53
C ASN A 23 7.01 18.51 -22.55
N LYS A 24 7.87 17.56 -22.16
CA LYS A 24 8.99 17.09 -22.98
C LYS A 24 8.63 16.08 -24.07
N GLY A 25 7.35 15.72 -24.23
CA GLY A 25 6.92 14.68 -25.15
C GLY A 25 7.29 14.90 -26.62
N THR A 26 7.51 16.14 -27.04
CA THR A 26 7.95 16.47 -28.41
C THR A 26 9.46 16.62 -28.56
N ASP A 27 10.21 16.68 -27.44
CA ASP A 27 11.66 16.81 -27.48
C ASP A 27 12.28 15.49 -27.94
N ALA A 28 13.11 15.52 -28.98
CA ALA A 28 13.63 14.30 -29.63
C ALA A 28 14.34 13.33 -28.67
N ALA A 29 15.01 13.85 -27.63
CA ALA A 29 15.70 13.04 -26.62
C ALA A 29 14.74 12.34 -25.63
N TRP A 30 13.52 12.84 -25.45
CA TRP A 30 12.52 12.32 -24.52
C TRP A 30 11.42 11.56 -25.23
N LYS A 31 11.17 11.87 -26.51
CA LYS A 31 10.12 11.26 -27.33
C LYS A 31 10.08 9.72 -27.24
N PRO A 32 11.20 8.97 -27.26
CA PRO A 32 11.15 7.51 -27.13
C PRO A 32 10.44 7.05 -25.84
N ILE A 33 10.67 7.72 -24.71
CA ILE A 33 10.04 7.40 -23.42
C ILE A 33 8.53 7.59 -23.53
N PHE A 34 8.08 8.72 -24.11
CA PHE A 34 6.64 8.98 -24.27
C PHE A 34 5.97 8.02 -25.23
N ASP A 35 6.63 7.68 -26.34
CA ASP A 35 6.13 6.70 -27.31
C ASP A 35 5.95 5.33 -26.64
N ASP A 36 6.94 4.89 -25.86
CA ASP A 36 6.89 3.62 -25.13
C ASP A 36 5.77 3.59 -24.08
N PHE A 37 5.66 4.63 -23.25
CA PHE A 37 4.58 4.72 -22.27
C PHE A 37 3.19 4.88 -22.90
N SER A 38 3.08 5.45 -24.11
CA SER A 38 1.82 5.51 -24.83
C SER A 38 1.30 4.10 -25.19
N VAL A 39 2.20 3.15 -25.46
CA VAL A 39 1.81 1.74 -25.69
C VAL A 39 1.19 1.14 -24.42
N LEU A 40 1.77 1.42 -23.25
CA LEU A 40 1.24 0.97 -21.95
C LEU A 40 -0.14 1.58 -21.69
N GLN A 41 -0.26 2.89 -21.88
CA GLN A 41 -1.51 3.62 -21.68
C GLN A 41 -2.64 3.08 -22.59
N ASN A 42 -2.33 2.90 -23.88
CA ASN A 42 -3.27 2.34 -24.86
C ASN A 42 -3.66 0.91 -24.49
N TRP A 43 -2.71 0.07 -24.06
CA TRP A 43 -3.02 -1.29 -23.65
C TRP A 43 -3.94 -1.33 -22.42
N VAL A 44 -3.70 -0.50 -21.40
CA VAL A 44 -4.59 -0.39 -20.22
C VAL A 44 -6.00 0.00 -20.64
N HIS A 45 -6.14 0.96 -21.56
CA HIS A 45 -7.42 1.37 -22.11
C HIS A 45 -8.10 0.26 -22.93
N ASP A 46 -7.42 -0.28 -23.93
CA ASP A 46 -7.97 -1.22 -24.91
C ASP A 46 -8.36 -2.55 -24.26
N GLN A 47 -7.55 -2.99 -23.29
CA GLN A 47 -7.85 -4.16 -22.47
C GLN A 47 -8.88 -3.88 -21.37
N LYS A 48 -9.38 -2.65 -21.25
CA LYS A 48 -10.37 -2.20 -20.26
C LYS A 48 -9.94 -2.53 -18.83
N VAL A 49 -8.66 -2.37 -18.53
CA VAL A 49 -8.13 -2.56 -17.18
C VAL A 49 -8.76 -1.47 -16.29
N ASN A 50 -9.38 -1.90 -15.19
CA ASN A 50 -10.06 -1.02 -14.23
C ASN A 50 -9.43 -1.06 -12.83
N VAL A 51 -8.45 -1.93 -12.61
CA VAL A 51 -7.63 -1.97 -11.40
C VAL A 51 -6.15 -2.15 -11.75
N LEU A 52 -5.27 -1.33 -11.17
CA LEU A 52 -3.83 -1.54 -11.19
C LEU A 52 -3.36 -1.98 -9.79
N PHE A 53 -2.84 -3.19 -9.66
CA PHE A 53 -2.07 -3.57 -8.48
C PHE A 53 -0.63 -3.09 -8.69
N LEU A 54 -0.22 -2.02 -8.01
CA LEU A 54 1.00 -1.28 -8.32
C LEU A 54 2.07 -1.50 -7.26
N ILE A 55 3.15 -2.16 -7.66
CA ILE A 55 4.29 -2.55 -6.85
C ILE A 55 5.39 -1.51 -7.03
N PHE A 56 5.84 -0.91 -5.93
CA PHE A 56 6.88 0.12 -5.93
C PHE A 56 7.67 0.06 -4.62
N ASN A 57 8.77 0.79 -4.52
CA ASN A 57 9.39 1.15 -3.26
C ASN A 57 9.29 2.65 -3.05
N ASP A 58 9.07 3.04 -1.80
CA ASP A 58 9.21 4.42 -1.35
C ASP A 58 10.69 4.74 -1.13
N HIS A 59 11.10 5.93 -1.56
CA HIS A 59 12.46 6.44 -1.51
C HIS A 59 12.70 7.25 -0.23
N ILE A 60 12.27 6.69 0.89
CA ILE A 60 12.49 7.24 2.23
C ILE A 60 11.74 8.58 2.44
N THR A 61 10.54 8.66 1.88
CA THR A 61 9.64 9.80 1.99
C THR A 61 8.53 9.49 3.00
N SER A 62 7.62 8.58 2.65
CA SER A 62 6.52 8.19 3.51
C SER A 62 6.88 7.03 4.45
N PHE A 63 7.92 6.27 4.11
CA PHE A 63 8.37 5.10 4.87
C PHE A 63 9.83 5.30 5.29
N PHE A 64 10.02 5.74 6.54
CA PHE A 64 11.33 5.99 7.10
C PHE A 64 11.88 4.77 7.84
N PHE A 65 13.20 4.75 8.10
CA PHE A 65 13.91 3.61 8.67
C PHE A 65 13.54 3.27 10.12
N ASP A 66 12.81 4.14 10.83
CA ASP A 66 12.28 3.82 12.16
C ASP A 66 11.12 2.81 12.11
N HIS A 67 10.43 2.72 10.96
CA HIS A 67 9.42 1.72 10.68
C HIS A 67 9.38 1.40 9.19
N TYR A 68 10.29 0.53 8.75
CA TYR A 68 10.45 0.12 7.35
C TYR A 68 10.16 -1.37 7.19
N SER A 69 9.07 -1.69 6.49
CA SER A 69 8.58 -3.06 6.36
C SER A 69 8.91 -3.66 4.98
N PRO A 70 9.11 -4.99 4.88
CA PRO A 70 9.44 -5.65 3.62
C PRO A 70 8.31 -5.58 2.58
N PHE A 71 7.06 -5.73 3.02
CA PHE A 71 5.86 -5.66 2.18
C PHE A 71 4.78 -4.87 2.91
N THR A 72 4.40 -3.72 2.37
CA THR A 72 3.42 -2.81 2.98
C THR A 72 2.28 -2.52 2.01
N LEU A 73 1.10 -3.09 2.27
CA LEU A 73 -0.07 -2.97 1.41
C LEU A 73 -0.87 -1.71 1.73
N GLY A 74 -1.21 -0.94 0.69
CA GLY A 74 -2.13 0.18 0.78
C GLY A 74 -3.57 -0.30 0.94
N VAL A 75 -4.25 0.17 1.99
CA VAL A 75 -5.65 -0.22 2.30
C VAL A 75 -6.58 1.00 2.39
N ASP A 76 -6.24 2.06 1.66
CA ASP A 76 -6.96 3.34 1.67
C ASP A 76 -7.84 3.52 0.41
N ASP A 77 -8.71 4.53 0.44
CA ASP A 77 -9.63 4.87 -0.66
C ASP A 77 -9.09 5.93 -1.62
N ALA A 78 -8.03 6.65 -1.22
CA ALA A 78 -7.31 7.60 -2.06
C ALA A 78 -5.84 7.72 -1.64
N TYR A 79 -4.98 8.00 -2.61
CA TYR A 79 -3.55 8.23 -2.42
C TYR A 79 -3.16 9.55 -3.08
N GLU A 80 -2.50 10.42 -2.34
CA GLU A 80 -2.03 11.73 -2.79
C GLU A 80 -0.52 11.70 -3.04
N THR A 81 0.00 12.61 -3.87
CA THR A 81 1.43 12.76 -4.11
C THR A 81 2.14 13.25 -2.85
N ALA A 82 3.30 12.66 -2.55
CA ALA A 82 4.13 13.09 -1.43
C ALA A 82 4.91 14.37 -1.76
N ASP A 83 5.22 15.12 -0.70
CA ASP A 83 6.25 16.16 -0.77
C ASP A 83 7.60 15.48 -0.54
N GLU A 84 8.45 15.52 -1.58
CA GLU A 84 9.78 14.92 -1.58
C GLU A 84 10.88 15.97 -1.32
N GLY A 85 10.52 17.10 -0.70
CA GLY A 85 11.40 18.24 -0.40
C GLY A 85 11.28 19.41 -1.37
N GLY A 86 10.49 19.25 -2.44
CA GLY A 86 10.22 20.28 -3.46
C GLY A 86 8.77 20.79 -3.48
N GLY A 87 7.95 20.39 -2.51
CA GLY A 87 6.50 20.50 -2.58
C GLY A 87 5.88 19.25 -3.23
N ALA A 88 4.65 18.92 -2.83
CA ALA A 88 3.90 17.85 -3.46
C ALA A 88 3.60 18.18 -4.94
N ARG A 89 3.77 17.19 -5.82
CA ARG A 89 3.48 17.32 -7.26
C ARG A 89 2.01 17.64 -7.49
N ASP A 90 1.70 18.54 -8.42
CA ASP A 90 0.31 18.84 -8.80
C ASP A 90 -0.23 17.72 -9.73
N TYR A 91 -0.66 16.62 -9.11
CA TYR A 91 -1.26 15.48 -9.81
C TYR A 91 -2.44 14.93 -9.00
N PRO A 92 -3.57 14.58 -9.64
CA PRO A 92 -4.76 14.15 -8.92
C PRO A 92 -4.53 12.86 -8.13
N ALA A 93 -5.23 12.74 -7.00
CA ALA A 93 -5.16 11.58 -6.15
C ALA A 93 -5.57 10.29 -6.88
N ALA A 94 -4.74 9.25 -6.77
CA ALA A 94 -5.06 7.92 -7.27
C ALA A 94 -6.16 7.29 -6.39
N GLN A 95 -7.19 6.76 -7.01
CA GLN A 95 -8.35 6.22 -6.29
C GLN A 95 -8.06 4.79 -5.82
N GLY A 96 -8.10 4.52 -4.52
CA GLY A 96 -7.84 3.20 -3.95
C GLY A 96 -9.01 2.23 -4.06
N HIS A 97 -8.72 0.92 -4.04
CA HIS A 97 -9.72 -0.15 -4.01
C HIS A 97 -9.78 -0.86 -2.64
N THR A 98 -10.46 -0.27 -1.66
CA THR A 98 -10.45 -0.75 -0.26
C THR A 98 -10.90 -2.21 -0.09
N GLU A 99 -11.94 -2.67 -0.79
CA GLU A 99 -12.44 -4.05 -0.66
C GLU A 99 -11.43 -5.09 -1.13
N LEU A 100 -10.89 -4.93 -2.35
CA LEU A 100 -9.80 -5.74 -2.87
C LEU A 100 -8.56 -5.69 -1.98
N SER A 101 -8.15 -4.51 -1.50
CA SER A 101 -7.01 -4.39 -0.58
C SER A 101 -7.20 -5.22 0.70
N ARG A 102 -8.40 -5.22 1.29
CA ARG A 102 -8.71 -6.04 2.48
C ARG A 102 -8.71 -7.53 2.16
N HIS A 103 -9.29 -7.91 1.03
CA HIS A 103 -9.32 -9.29 0.55
C HIS A 103 -7.90 -9.84 0.34
N ILE A 104 -7.03 -9.05 -0.30
CA ILE A 104 -5.62 -9.40 -0.50
C ILE A 104 -4.90 -9.49 0.84
N ALA A 105 -5.06 -8.51 1.74
CA ALA A 105 -4.42 -8.55 3.05
C ALA A 105 -4.75 -9.84 3.82
N GLN A 106 -6.03 -10.24 3.83
CA GLN A 106 -6.47 -11.47 4.48
C GLN A 106 -5.91 -12.72 3.78
N SER A 107 -6.00 -12.78 2.45
CA SER A 107 -5.51 -13.91 1.65
C SER A 107 -4.01 -14.15 1.86
N MET A 108 -3.23 -13.07 1.89
CA MET A 108 -1.78 -13.15 2.07
C MET A 108 -1.39 -13.58 3.49
N MET A 109 -2.11 -13.12 4.52
CA MET A 109 -1.93 -13.59 5.90
C MET A 109 -2.26 -15.09 6.02
N ASN A 110 -3.35 -15.56 5.40
CA ASN A 110 -3.70 -16.98 5.36
C ASN A 110 -2.64 -17.82 4.61
N ALA A 111 -1.96 -17.22 3.63
CA ALA A 111 -0.86 -17.83 2.89
C ALA A 111 0.51 -17.73 3.59
N GLU A 112 0.55 -17.39 4.88
CA GLU A 112 1.76 -17.25 5.70
C GLU A 112 2.76 -16.19 5.16
N PHE A 113 2.22 -15.09 4.62
CA PHE A 113 2.98 -13.88 4.35
C PHE A 113 2.70 -12.81 5.39
N ASP A 114 3.75 -12.38 6.08
CA ASP A 114 3.70 -11.22 6.95
C ASP A 114 3.61 -9.94 6.12
N LEU A 115 2.56 -9.15 6.37
CA LEU A 115 2.33 -7.85 5.74
C LEU A 115 2.23 -6.74 6.77
N ALA A 116 2.75 -5.58 6.43
CA ALA A 116 2.28 -4.32 6.99
C ALA A 116 1.12 -3.76 6.14
N THR A 117 0.30 -2.90 6.73
CA THR A 117 -0.73 -2.14 5.99
C THR A 117 -0.59 -0.65 6.28
N PHE A 118 -0.92 0.21 5.31
CA PHE A 118 -0.88 1.66 5.51
C PHE A 118 -2.12 2.38 4.95
N GLN A 119 -2.43 3.53 5.54
CA GLN A 119 -3.52 4.44 5.20
C GLN A 119 -3.04 5.88 5.38
N LYS A 120 -3.62 6.82 4.63
CA LYS A 120 -3.40 8.28 4.73
C LYS A 120 -1.92 8.70 4.69
N LYS A 121 -1.06 7.90 4.06
CA LYS A 121 0.30 8.28 3.68
C LYS A 121 0.28 8.71 2.22
N PRO A 122 0.88 9.85 1.87
CA PRO A 122 1.06 10.19 0.47
C PRO A 122 2.11 9.26 -0.17
N LEU A 123 2.11 9.11 -1.49
CA LEU A 123 3.04 8.23 -2.23
C LEU A 123 4.01 9.08 -3.04
N ASP A 124 5.26 8.64 -3.11
CA ASP A 124 6.35 9.34 -3.79
C ASP A 124 6.40 9.03 -5.31
N HIS A 125 7.48 9.47 -5.96
CA HIS A 125 7.74 9.25 -7.37
C HIS A 125 7.82 7.76 -7.75
N GLY A 126 8.20 6.86 -6.84
CA GLY A 126 8.21 5.41 -7.09
C GLY A 126 6.83 4.91 -7.54
N PHE A 127 5.77 5.53 -7.03
CA PHE A 127 4.39 5.31 -7.47
C PHE A 127 3.97 6.28 -8.58
N PHE A 128 4.02 7.59 -8.32
CA PHE A 128 3.34 8.58 -9.18
C PHE A 128 4.07 8.88 -10.50
N SER A 129 5.38 8.63 -10.58
CA SER A 129 6.12 8.84 -11.83
C SER A 129 5.59 7.96 -12.96
N PRO A 130 5.64 6.61 -12.86
CA PRO A 130 5.11 5.73 -13.89
C PRO A 130 3.58 5.74 -13.92
N PHE A 131 2.89 5.85 -12.78
CA PHE A 131 1.42 5.91 -12.76
C PHE A 131 0.90 7.06 -13.62
N SER A 132 1.56 8.23 -13.57
CA SER A 132 1.16 9.38 -14.37
C SER A 132 1.27 9.17 -15.89
N MET A 133 2.03 8.16 -16.32
CA MET A 133 2.23 7.82 -17.74
C MET A 133 1.46 6.56 -18.16
N ILE A 134 1.13 5.68 -17.21
CA ILE A 134 0.39 4.43 -17.45
C ILE A 134 -1.12 4.66 -17.39
N ALA A 135 -1.61 5.47 -16.44
CA ALA A 135 -3.03 5.74 -16.30
C ALA A 135 -3.57 6.42 -17.57
N PRO A 136 -4.60 5.86 -18.22
CA PRO A 136 -5.23 6.47 -19.38
C PRO A 136 -5.66 7.92 -19.17
N GLU A 137 -5.30 8.77 -20.13
CA GLU A 137 -5.73 10.15 -20.21
C GLU A 137 -6.39 10.34 -21.59
N ILE A 138 -7.72 10.26 -21.64
CA ILE A 138 -8.46 10.18 -22.90
C ILE A 138 -9.30 11.43 -23.04
N ASN A 139 -9.02 12.23 -24.07
CA ASN A 139 -9.72 13.50 -24.32
C ASN A 139 -9.70 14.47 -23.11
N GLY A 140 -8.66 14.40 -22.28
CA GLY A 140 -8.54 15.19 -21.05
C GLY A 140 -9.25 14.58 -19.83
N ASP A 141 -9.94 13.46 -19.98
CA ASP A 141 -10.50 12.71 -18.85
C ASP A 141 -9.47 11.76 -18.26
N MET A 142 -9.20 11.94 -16.97
CA MET A 142 -8.38 11.04 -16.17
C MET A 142 -9.04 9.67 -16.00
N TRP A 143 -8.22 8.62 -16.06
CA TRP A 143 -8.63 7.24 -15.82
C TRP A 143 -9.47 7.10 -14.55
N LYS A 144 -10.62 6.42 -14.67
CA LYS A 144 -11.56 6.20 -13.56
C LYS A 144 -11.35 4.88 -12.83
N GLY A 145 -10.29 4.14 -13.17
CA GLY A 145 -9.94 2.91 -12.49
C GLY A 145 -9.40 3.14 -11.09
N LYS A 146 -9.12 2.03 -10.41
CA LYS A 146 -8.64 2.01 -9.03
C LYS A 146 -7.23 1.46 -8.93
N VAL A 147 -6.55 1.73 -7.82
CA VAL A 147 -5.21 1.22 -7.52
C VAL A 147 -5.20 0.44 -6.21
N VAL A 148 -4.31 -0.55 -6.14
CA VAL A 148 -3.90 -1.20 -4.89
C VAL A 148 -2.37 -1.11 -4.81
N PRO A 149 -1.82 -0.17 -4.04
CA PRO A 149 -0.37 0.00 -3.92
C PRO A 149 0.24 -1.07 -3.01
N LEU A 150 1.39 -1.61 -3.41
CA LEU A 150 2.26 -2.42 -2.56
C LEU A 150 3.64 -1.75 -2.51
N GLN A 151 3.98 -1.18 -1.36
CA GLN A 151 5.33 -0.70 -1.09
C GLN A 151 6.22 -1.89 -0.69
N VAL A 152 7.40 -2.00 -1.29
CA VAL A 152 8.38 -3.05 -0.99
C VAL A 152 9.64 -2.43 -0.38
N GLY A 153 10.05 -2.93 0.78
CA GLY A 153 11.24 -2.46 1.48
C GLY A 153 12.52 -3.04 0.89
N VAL A 154 13.06 -2.41 -0.17
CA VAL A 154 14.27 -2.86 -0.87
C VAL A 154 15.53 -2.04 -0.56
N LEU A 155 15.39 -0.92 0.17
CA LEU A 155 16.51 0.00 0.43
C LEU A 155 17.27 -0.29 1.73
N GLN A 156 16.64 -0.95 2.71
CA GLN A 156 17.28 -1.30 3.99
C GLN A 156 17.43 -2.82 4.12
N PHE A 157 18.66 -3.27 4.37
CA PHE A 157 18.96 -4.70 4.49
C PHE A 157 18.86 -5.18 5.95
N PRO A 158 18.40 -6.42 6.20
CA PRO A 158 18.03 -7.44 5.21
C PRO A 158 16.70 -7.15 4.50
N ALA A 159 16.72 -7.15 3.16
CA ALA A 159 15.56 -6.97 2.29
C ALA A 159 14.99 -8.35 1.86
N PRO A 160 13.74 -8.41 1.35
CA PRO A 160 13.19 -9.64 0.77
C PRO A 160 14.10 -10.22 -0.32
N THR A 161 14.28 -11.54 -0.35
CA THR A 161 15.01 -12.22 -1.43
C THR A 161 14.18 -12.24 -2.72
N ALA A 162 14.85 -12.37 -3.87
CA ALA A 162 14.20 -12.58 -5.17
C ALA A 162 13.19 -13.75 -5.13
N LYS A 163 13.55 -14.85 -4.46
CA LYS A 163 12.65 -15.99 -4.22
C LYS A 163 11.42 -15.60 -3.40
N ARG A 164 11.57 -14.82 -2.31
CA ARG A 164 10.41 -14.38 -1.50
C ARG A 164 9.48 -13.47 -2.30
N CYS A 165 10.03 -12.57 -3.13
CA CYS A 165 9.25 -11.74 -4.05
C CYS A 165 8.46 -12.59 -5.08
N TYR A 166 9.10 -13.57 -5.71
CA TYR A 166 8.42 -14.45 -6.67
C TYR A 166 7.31 -15.29 -6.03
N GLN A 167 7.54 -15.84 -4.83
CA GLN A 167 6.52 -16.59 -4.08
C GLN A 167 5.38 -15.69 -3.61
N PHE A 168 5.67 -14.45 -3.23
CA PHE A 168 4.64 -13.45 -2.94
C PHE A 168 3.74 -13.26 -4.17
N GLY A 169 4.32 -13.10 -5.36
CA GLY A 169 3.58 -13.01 -6.61
C GLY A 169 2.64 -14.20 -6.83
N LYS A 170 3.12 -15.43 -6.60
CA LYS A 170 2.30 -16.64 -6.73
C LYS A 170 1.10 -16.63 -5.77
N ALA A 171 1.29 -16.23 -4.52
CA ALA A 171 0.20 -16.10 -3.56
C ALA A 171 -0.76 -14.95 -3.93
N LEU A 172 -0.21 -13.82 -4.42
CA LEU A 172 -0.99 -12.67 -4.88
C LEU A 172 -1.91 -13.02 -6.05
N ARG A 173 -1.46 -13.87 -6.99
CA ARG A 173 -2.32 -14.38 -8.08
C ARG A 173 -3.60 -15.01 -7.54
N ASN A 174 -3.45 -15.93 -6.59
CA ASN A 174 -4.57 -16.62 -5.96
C ASN A 174 -5.47 -15.64 -5.20
N ALA A 175 -4.88 -14.69 -4.47
CA ALA A 175 -5.61 -13.67 -3.74
C ALA A 175 -6.48 -12.81 -4.68
N ILE A 176 -5.94 -12.35 -5.81
CA ILE A 176 -6.71 -11.53 -6.76
C ILE A 176 -7.78 -12.38 -7.45
N GLN A 177 -7.45 -13.58 -7.93
CA GLN A 177 -8.39 -14.43 -8.66
C GLN A 177 -9.54 -14.96 -7.79
N SER A 178 -9.37 -15.02 -6.47
CA SER A 178 -10.45 -15.38 -5.54
C SER A 178 -11.40 -14.23 -5.18
N PHE A 179 -11.11 -12.99 -5.62
CA PHE A 179 -12.00 -11.85 -5.36
C PHE A 179 -13.30 -11.96 -6.19
N PRO A 180 -14.48 -11.86 -5.56
CA PRO A 180 -15.76 -12.17 -6.20
C PRO A 180 -16.34 -11.03 -7.07
N ASP A 181 -15.59 -10.57 -8.07
CA ASP A 181 -16.04 -9.57 -9.05
C ASP A 181 -15.66 -9.98 -10.48
N GLU A 182 -16.64 -10.38 -11.31
CA GLU A 182 -16.40 -10.80 -12.71
C GLU A 182 -16.09 -9.63 -13.67
N ALA A 183 -16.48 -8.40 -13.31
CA ALA A 183 -16.19 -7.23 -14.12
C ALA A 183 -14.81 -6.64 -13.83
N MET A 184 -14.15 -7.08 -12.76
CA MET A 184 -12.83 -6.63 -12.38
C MET A 184 -11.74 -7.17 -13.30
N ARG A 185 -10.96 -6.25 -13.86
CA ARG A 185 -9.88 -6.48 -14.83
C ARG A 185 -8.63 -5.84 -14.28
N VAL A 186 -7.76 -6.68 -13.72
CA VAL A 186 -6.58 -6.27 -12.96
C VAL A 186 -5.33 -6.38 -13.84
N ALA A 187 -4.51 -5.35 -13.87
CA ALA A 187 -3.13 -5.47 -14.33
C ALA A 187 -2.16 -5.35 -13.13
N ILE A 188 -1.13 -6.19 -13.13
CA ILE A 188 -0.10 -6.18 -12.09
C ILE A 188 1.07 -5.32 -12.59
N VAL A 189 1.30 -4.18 -11.97
CA VAL A 189 2.33 -3.22 -12.38
C VAL A 189 3.51 -3.36 -11.43
N ALA A 190 4.70 -3.71 -11.95
CA ALA A 190 5.94 -3.61 -11.20
C ALA A 190 6.76 -2.42 -11.69
N THR A 191 7.24 -1.63 -10.74
CA THR A 191 8.02 -0.43 -11.02
C THR A 191 9.49 -0.59 -10.65
N GLY A 192 10.31 0.41 -10.98
CA GLY A 192 11.74 0.43 -10.69
C GLY A 192 12.60 -0.22 -11.79
N GLY A 193 13.90 -0.22 -11.59
CA GLY A 193 14.90 -0.71 -12.52
C GLY A 193 15.11 0.18 -13.76
N LEU A 194 15.82 -0.30 -14.78
CA LEU A 194 16.64 -1.51 -14.74
C LEU A 194 18.03 -1.17 -14.19
N SER A 195 19.11 -1.36 -14.95
CA SER A 195 20.43 -1.05 -14.45
C SER A 195 20.59 0.44 -14.13
N HIS A 196 20.99 0.71 -12.89
CA HIS A 196 21.40 2.03 -12.40
C HIS A 196 22.09 1.93 -11.05
N GLN A 197 22.96 2.90 -10.77
CA GLN A 197 23.49 3.15 -9.43
C GLN A 197 23.58 4.66 -9.20
N VAL A 198 23.02 5.14 -8.09
CA VAL A 198 22.87 6.58 -7.80
C VAL A 198 23.66 7.05 -6.57
N HIS A 199 24.47 6.18 -5.96
CA HIS A 199 25.34 6.55 -4.84
C HIS A 199 26.78 6.03 -5.00
N GLY A 200 27.70 6.69 -4.28
CA GLY A 200 29.12 6.32 -4.19
C GLY A 200 29.92 6.57 -5.47
N GLU A 201 31.19 6.15 -5.49
CA GLU A 201 32.11 6.32 -6.62
C GLU A 201 31.72 5.52 -7.88
N ARG A 202 30.80 4.55 -7.74
CA ARG A 202 30.24 3.75 -8.85
C ARG A 202 28.91 4.35 -9.37
N CYS A 203 28.50 5.52 -8.90
CA CYS A 203 27.35 6.25 -9.42
C CYS A 203 27.47 6.47 -10.94
N GLY A 204 26.37 6.24 -11.67
CA GLY A 204 26.34 6.27 -13.14
C GLY A 204 26.63 4.93 -13.81
N PHE A 205 26.69 3.83 -13.06
CA PHE A 205 26.79 2.49 -13.62
C PHE A 205 25.50 2.06 -14.32
N ASN A 206 25.64 1.49 -15.53
CA ASN A 206 24.59 0.81 -16.28
C ASN A 206 25.17 -0.43 -16.97
N ASP A 207 24.32 -1.41 -17.29
CA ASP A 207 24.66 -2.61 -18.04
C ASP A 207 23.46 -3.06 -18.89
N GLU A 208 23.36 -2.54 -20.11
CA GLU A 208 22.28 -2.89 -21.05
C GLU A 208 22.31 -4.36 -21.47
N SER A 209 23.47 -5.05 -21.37
CA SER A 209 23.55 -6.49 -21.66
C SER A 209 22.84 -7.27 -20.57
N TRP A 210 23.11 -6.95 -19.30
CA TRP A 210 22.38 -7.52 -18.17
C TRP A 210 20.90 -7.17 -18.22
N ASP A 211 20.54 -5.93 -18.56
CA ASP A 211 19.13 -5.53 -18.64
C ASP A 211 18.36 -6.40 -19.65
N ASN A 212 18.96 -6.68 -20.80
CA ASN A 212 18.37 -7.55 -21.80
C ASN A 212 18.31 -9.03 -21.33
N GLU A 213 19.37 -9.54 -20.71
CA GLU A 213 19.41 -10.88 -20.10
C GLU A 213 18.31 -11.03 -19.03
N PHE A 214 18.15 -10.03 -18.17
CA PHE A 214 17.14 -9.98 -17.12
C PHE A 214 15.74 -10.02 -17.72
N LEU A 215 15.44 -9.18 -18.71
CA LEU A 215 14.13 -9.15 -19.36
C LEU A 215 13.81 -10.45 -20.09
N ASP A 216 14.77 -11.02 -20.82
CA ASP A 216 14.62 -12.32 -21.49
C ASP A 216 14.33 -13.43 -20.48
N THR A 217 15.07 -13.45 -19.37
CA THR A 217 14.92 -14.45 -18.32
C THR A 217 13.61 -14.26 -17.54
N LEU A 218 13.20 -13.01 -17.28
CA LEU A 218 11.94 -12.70 -16.60
C LEU A 218 10.74 -13.20 -17.41
N GLU A 219 10.79 -13.07 -18.74
CA GLU A 219 9.78 -13.59 -19.65
C GLU A 219 9.76 -15.13 -19.65
N ALA A 220 10.91 -15.75 -19.94
CA ALA A 220 11.00 -17.17 -20.28
C ALA A 220 11.22 -18.12 -19.09
N ASP A 221 12.02 -17.73 -18.10
CA ASP A 221 12.39 -18.56 -16.94
C ASP A 221 12.59 -17.70 -15.67
N PRO A 222 11.52 -17.10 -15.11
CA PRO A 222 11.64 -16.26 -13.93
C PRO A 222 12.12 -17.02 -12.69
N GLU A 223 12.03 -18.35 -12.67
CA GLU A 223 12.55 -19.16 -11.56
C GLU A 223 14.08 -19.16 -11.52
N ALA A 224 14.78 -19.02 -12.65
CA ALA A 224 16.22 -18.84 -12.67
C ALA A 224 16.65 -17.58 -11.90
N LEU A 225 15.92 -16.47 -12.06
CA LEU A 225 16.19 -15.20 -11.37
C LEU A 225 16.06 -15.34 -9.84
N THR A 226 15.21 -16.24 -9.34
CA THR A 226 15.04 -16.44 -7.89
C THR A 226 16.26 -17.02 -7.17
N LYS A 227 17.24 -17.52 -7.93
CA LYS A 227 18.47 -18.14 -7.42
C LYS A 227 19.58 -17.11 -7.19
N LEU A 228 19.44 -15.90 -7.74
CA LEU A 228 20.41 -14.83 -7.61
C LEU A 228 20.31 -14.16 -6.23
N THR A 229 21.47 -13.80 -5.67
CA THR A 229 21.57 -13.02 -4.44
C THR A 229 21.44 -11.53 -4.73
N HIS A 230 21.15 -10.71 -3.72
CA HIS A 230 21.17 -9.25 -3.86
C HIS A 230 22.52 -8.72 -4.38
N ALA A 231 23.63 -9.37 -4.00
CA ALA A 231 24.95 -9.03 -4.49
C ALA A 231 25.14 -9.34 -5.99
N ASP A 232 24.57 -10.44 -6.49
CA ASP A 232 24.59 -10.75 -7.92
C ASP A 232 23.83 -9.68 -8.73
N TYR A 233 22.64 -9.32 -8.25
CA TYR A 233 21.84 -8.24 -8.85
C TYR A 233 22.58 -6.90 -8.83
N ALA A 234 23.15 -6.51 -7.69
CA ALA A 234 23.87 -5.25 -7.56
C ALA A 234 25.15 -5.19 -8.41
N THR A 235 25.83 -6.33 -8.57
CA THR A 235 27.02 -6.45 -9.40
C THR A 235 26.67 -6.25 -10.87
N LYS A 236 25.65 -6.96 -11.36
CA LYS A 236 25.21 -6.95 -12.76
C LYS A 236 24.43 -5.68 -13.14
N GLY A 237 23.56 -5.17 -12.27
CA GLY A 237 22.64 -4.07 -12.56
C GLY A 237 22.90 -2.76 -11.82
N GLY A 238 23.92 -2.66 -10.97
CA GLY A 238 24.07 -1.52 -10.06
C GLY A 238 23.23 -1.67 -8.79
N PHE A 239 23.63 -0.97 -7.72
CA PHE A 239 23.10 -1.25 -6.38
C PHE A 239 21.59 -0.98 -6.29
N GLU A 240 21.12 0.19 -6.71
CA GLU A 240 19.68 0.48 -6.76
C GLU A 240 18.98 -0.29 -7.88
N GLY A 241 19.66 -0.60 -8.99
CA GLY A 241 19.16 -1.50 -10.02
C GLY A 241 18.78 -2.90 -9.52
N ALA A 242 19.24 -3.32 -8.34
CA ALA A 242 18.82 -4.57 -7.71
C ALA A 242 17.33 -4.58 -7.27
N GLU A 243 16.65 -3.43 -7.26
CA GLU A 243 15.22 -3.33 -6.97
C GLU A 243 14.33 -4.08 -7.97
N VAL A 244 14.86 -4.49 -9.13
CA VAL A 244 14.17 -5.34 -10.12
C VAL A 244 13.68 -6.68 -9.55
N ILE A 245 14.09 -7.08 -8.35
CA ILE A 245 13.44 -8.18 -7.61
C ILE A 245 11.95 -7.95 -7.39
N MET A 246 11.46 -6.70 -7.40
CA MET A 246 10.03 -6.37 -7.37
C MET A 246 9.30 -6.83 -8.64
N TRP A 247 9.99 -6.85 -9.80
CA TRP A 247 9.41 -7.34 -11.05
C TRP A 247 9.09 -8.83 -10.99
N LEU A 248 9.76 -9.59 -10.10
CA LEU A 248 9.41 -10.98 -9.81
C LEU A 248 8.09 -11.13 -9.05
N ILE A 249 7.64 -10.12 -8.29
CA ILE A 249 6.29 -10.13 -7.70
C ILE A 249 5.25 -10.09 -8.82
N MET A 250 5.40 -9.15 -9.76
CA MET A 250 4.54 -9.08 -10.95
C MET A 250 4.58 -10.38 -11.74
N ARG A 251 5.78 -10.87 -12.07
CA ARG A 251 5.92 -12.06 -12.90
C ARG A 251 5.41 -13.34 -12.23
N GLY A 252 5.53 -13.45 -10.91
CA GLY A 252 4.96 -14.54 -10.12
C GLY A 252 3.44 -14.49 -10.03
N ALA A 253 2.83 -13.31 -10.19
CA ALA A 253 1.39 -13.14 -10.22
C ALA A 253 0.74 -13.47 -11.58
N LEU A 254 1.56 -13.63 -12.62
CA LEU A 254 1.14 -14.04 -13.95
C LEU A 254 1.22 -15.56 -14.14
N SER A 255 0.58 -16.03 -15.20
CA SER A 255 0.62 -17.39 -15.71
C SER A 255 2.06 -17.88 -15.92
N SER A 256 2.25 -19.19 -15.89
CA SER A 256 3.56 -19.81 -16.14
C SER A 256 4.15 -19.37 -17.48
N LYS A 257 3.31 -19.22 -18.51
CA LYS A 257 3.62 -18.64 -19.81
C LYS A 257 2.91 -17.30 -19.99
N VAL A 258 3.59 -16.33 -20.58
CA VAL A 258 3.03 -15.02 -20.90
C VAL A 258 3.21 -14.72 -22.38
N ASN A 259 2.33 -13.89 -22.94
CA ASN A 259 2.52 -13.36 -24.29
C ASN A 259 3.14 -11.95 -24.19
N ARG A 260 4.34 -11.76 -24.72
CA ARG A 260 4.97 -10.43 -24.76
C ARG A 260 4.35 -9.59 -25.87
N VAL A 261 3.59 -8.58 -25.49
CA VAL A 261 2.97 -7.60 -26.41
C VAL A 261 3.91 -6.44 -26.68
N HIS A 262 4.67 -6.03 -25.68
CA HIS A 262 5.57 -4.88 -25.75
C HIS A 262 6.83 -5.12 -24.92
N ARG A 263 7.94 -4.61 -25.42
CA ARG A 263 9.19 -4.44 -24.69
C ARG A 263 9.98 -3.31 -25.32
N SER A 264 10.44 -2.38 -24.50
CA SER A 264 11.38 -1.35 -24.90
C SER A 264 12.32 -1.01 -23.74
N THR A 265 13.51 -0.53 -24.09
CA THR A 265 14.50 0.01 -23.15
C THR A 265 15.12 1.25 -23.77
N TYR A 266 15.35 2.28 -22.97
CA TYR A 266 15.99 3.51 -23.39
C TYR A 266 16.79 4.10 -22.23
N LEU A 267 18.08 4.32 -22.44
CA LEU A 267 19.01 4.87 -21.45
C LEU A 267 19.31 6.35 -21.77
N PRO A 268 18.46 7.32 -21.35
CA PRO A 268 18.70 8.73 -21.62
C PRO A 268 19.76 9.36 -20.71
N SER A 269 19.96 8.80 -19.52
CA SER A 269 20.77 9.38 -18.44
C SER A 269 21.21 8.30 -17.45
N MET A 270 20.88 8.42 -16.15
CA MET A 270 21.38 7.54 -15.08
C MET A 270 20.72 6.16 -15.02
N THR A 271 19.50 6.03 -15.50
CA THR A 271 18.69 4.80 -15.39
C THR A 271 18.28 4.33 -16.77
N ASN A 272 18.47 3.04 -17.03
CA ASN A 272 17.91 2.43 -18.24
C ASN A 272 16.40 2.26 -18.04
N ILE A 273 15.63 3.15 -18.68
CA ILE A 273 14.18 3.18 -18.59
C ILE A 273 13.64 2.03 -19.44
N ALA A 274 13.00 1.07 -18.79
CA ALA A 274 12.38 -0.06 -19.47
C ALA A 274 10.87 -0.05 -19.31
N THR A 275 10.20 -0.56 -20.34
CA THR A 275 8.77 -0.85 -20.30
C THR A 275 8.51 -2.23 -20.92
N VAL A 276 7.63 -3.02 -20.31
CA VAL A 276 7.18 -4.31 -20.85
C VAL A 276 5.69 -4.51 -20.63
N ILE A 277 5.06 -5.27 -21.52
CA ILE A 277 3.68 -5.76 -21.36
C ILE A 277 3.68 -7.28 -21.58
N TYR A 278 3.21 -7.99 -20.57
CA TYR A 278 2.98 -9.44 -20.60
C TYR A 278 1.50 -9.71 -20.45
N GLU A 279 0.85 -10.24 -21.49
CA GLU A 279 -0.53 -10.72 -21.40
C GLU A 279 -0.58 -12.08 -20.69
N ASP A 280 -1.52 -12.21 -19.75
CA ASP A 280 -1.77 -13.45 -19.02
C ASP A 280 -2.42 -14.47 -19.97
N THR A 281 -1.86 -15.68 -20.05
CA THR A 281 -2.30 -16.67 -21.06
C THR A 281 -3.22 -17.75 -20.52
N GLU A 282 -3.22 -18.00 -19.21
CA GLU A 282 -4.10 -19.00 -18.61
C GLU A 282 -5.48 -18.40 -18.35
N SER A 283 -6.52 -19.12 -18.79
CA SER A 283 -7.86 -18.88 -18.25
C SER A 283 -7.85 -19.13 -16.75
N VAL A 284 -8.79 -18.49 -16.03
CA VAL A 284 -9.00 -18.80 -14.62
C VAL A 284 -9.45 -20.25 -14.52
N ASP A 285 -8.51 -21.18 -14.32
CA ASP A 285 -8.86 -22.56 -13.97
C ASP A 285 -9.64 -22.52 -12.65
N ALA A 286 -10.60 -23.44 -12.52
CA ALA A 286 -11.66 -23.47 -11.50
C ALA A 286 -11.26 -22.72 -10.23
N VAL A 287 -11.82 -21.51 -10.07
CA VAL A 287 -11.49 -20.60 -8.98
C VAL A 287 -11.62 -21.38 -7.68
N VAL A 288 -10.50 -21.66 -7.04
CA VAL A 288 -10.51 -22.09 -5.66
C VAL A 288 -10.80 -20.82 -4.87
N VAL A 289 -12.09 -20.52 -4.71
CA VAL A 289 -12.53 -19.64 -3.64
C VAL A 289 -11.94 -20.27 -2.40
N ASP A 290 -11.03 -19.56 -1.72
CA ASP A 290 -10.57 -20.00 -0.42
C ASP A 290 -11.82 -20.02 0.49
N PRO A 291 -12.42 -21.20 0.74
CA PRO A 291 -13.64 -21.27 1.54
C PRO A 291 -13.33 -20.90 2.99
N GLU A 292 -12.05 -20.82 3.34
CA GLU A 292 -11.52 -20.47 4.64
C GLU A 292 -10.99 -19.04 4.66
N LEU A 293 -11.25 -18.16 3.67
CA LEU A 293 -10.68 -16.80 3.69
C LEU A 293 -10.93 -16.06 5.01
N THR A 294 -12.14 -16.22 5.58
CA THR A 294 -12.53 -15.62 6.87
C THR A 294 -12.47 -16.57 8.06
N HIS A 295 -12.00 -17.82 7.89
CA HIS A 295 -12.15 -18.88 8.90
C HIS A 295 -11.64 -18.53 10.30
N GLN A 296 -10.60 -17.69 10.36
CA GLN A 296 -10.01 -17.21 11.62
C GLN A 296 -10.99 -16.43 12.49
N LEU A 297 -12.01 -15.80 11.90
CA LEU A 297 -13.04 -15.03 12.59
C LEU A 297 -14.43 -15.65 12.47
N ASP A 298 -14.59 -16.82 11.86
CA ASP A 298 -15.88 -17.49 11.74
C ASP A 298 -16.43 -17.86 13.13
N GLY A 299 -17.72 -17.56 13.37
CA GLY A 299 -18.37 -17.79 14.66
C GLY A 299 -18.19 -16.66 15.67
N LEU A 300 -17.37 -15.65 15.37
CA LEU A 300 -17.13 -14.50 16.24
C LEU A 300 -18.38 -13.64 16.44
N GLU A 301 -19.33 -13.67 15.49
CA GLU A 301 -20.63 -12.99 15.59
C GLU A 301 -21.49 -13.49 16.76
N LYS A 302 -21.20 -14.69 17.30
CA LYS A 302 -21.88 -15.24 18.48
C LYS A 302 -21.35 -14.68 19.79
N LEU A 303 -20.19 -14.00 19.77
CA LEU A 303 -19.60 -13.40 20.96
C LEU A 303 -20.23 -12.04 21.22
N GLU A 304 -21.24 -12.02 22.09
CA GLU A 304 -21.96 -10.80 22.46
C GLU A 304 -21.03 -9.70 23.01
N GLY A 305 -21.35 -8.44 22.74
CA GLY A 305 -20.62 -7.28 23.25
C GLY A 305 -19.18 -7.13 22.73
N THR A 306 -18.83 -7.83 21.64
CA THR A 306 -17.47 -7.78 21.07
C THR A 306 -17.47 -7.14 19.68
N TYR A 307 -16.51 -6.24 19.46
CA TYR A 307 -16.40 -5.43 18.24
C TYR A 307 -14.99 -5.57 17.64
N PRO A 308 -14.76 -6.51 16.72
CA PRO A 308 -13.45 -6.73 16.12
C PRO A 308 -12.97 -5.50 15.34
N PHE A 309 -11.74 -5.09 15.59
CA PHE A 309 -11.14 -3.94 14.90
C PHE A 309 -10.52 -4.36 13.56
N THR A 310 -11.38 -4.61 12.58
CA THR A 310 -10.98 -5.02 11.23
C THR A 310 -10.39 -3.86 10.42
N LEU A 311 -9.72 -4.15 9.30
CA LEU A 311 -9.27 -3.11 8.36
C LEU A 311 -10.42 -2.23 7.85
N GLU A 312 -11.62 -2.81 7.65
CA GLU A 312 -12.80 -2.04 7.28
C GLU A 312 -13.19 -1.04 8.37
N LYS A 313 -13.24 -1.49 9.62
CA LYS A 313 -13.57 -0.62 10.76
C LYS A 313 -12.49 0.45 10.96
N SER A 314 -11.22 0.06 10.83
CA SER A 314 -10.07 0.95 10.90
C SER A 314 -10.13 2.06 9.85
N HIS A 315 -10.47 1.73 8.60
CA HIS A 315 -10.63 2.70 7.52
C HIS A 315 -11.76 3.68 7.77
N LYS A 316 -12.96 3.17 8.06
CA LYS A 316 -14.16 3.98 8.34
C LYS A 316 -13.98 4.96 9.50
N THR A 317 -13.18 4.60 10.50
CA THR A 317 -12.98 5.38 11.74
C THR A 317 -11.56 5.89 11.92
N TYR A 318 -10.79 5.97 10.82
CA TYR A 318 -9.37 6.35 10.88
C TYR A 318 -9.19 7.73 11.51
N ARG A 319 -9.98 8.72 11.08
CA ARG A 319 -9.93 10.10 11.60
C ARG A 319 -10.15 10.14 13.12
N PHE A 320 -11.16 9.44 13.62
CA PHE A 320 -11.45 9.38 15.05
C PHE A 320 -10.31 8.73 15.85
N ASN A 321 -9.80 7.60 15.37
CA ASN A 321 -8.70 6.91 16.03
C ASN A 321 -7.38 7.70 15.96
N LEU A 322 -7.15 8.46 14.88
CA LEU A 322 -6.01 9.38 14.76
C LEU A 322 -6.10 10.51 15.79
N PHE A 323 -7.28 11.12 15.96
CA PHE A 323 -7.53 12.12 16.99
C PHE A 323 -7.19 11.58 18.39
N LEU A 324 -7.69 10.39 18.74
CA LEU A 324 -7.42 9.74 20.02
C LEU A 324 -5.94 9.37 20.20
N ARG A 325 -5.28 8.86 19.14
CA ARG A 325 -3.85 8.55 19.16
C ARG A 325 -3.02 9.79 19.50
N ASN A 326 -3.34 10.94 18.89
CA ASN A 326 -2.58 12.17 19.05
C ASN A 326 -2.59 12.74 20.48
N LEU A 327 -3.49 12.28 21.35
CA LEU A 327 -3.48 12.62 22.79
C LEU A 327 -2.20 12.18 23.52
N SER A 328 -1.38 11.29 22.94
CA SER A 328 -0.05 10.99 23.48
C SER A 328 0.93 12.17 23.31
N ASN A 329 0.73 13.04 22.32
CA ASN A 329 1.56 14.23 22.10
C ASN A 329 1.24 15.29 23.18
N PRO A 330 2.24 15.77 23.95
CA PRO A 330 2.04 16.76 25.01
C PRO A 330 1.32 18.05 24.58
N SER A 331 1.73 18.68 23.47
CA SER A 331 1.12 19.94 23.02
C SER A 331 -0.30 19.74 22.51
N TYR A 332 -0.54 18.62 21.81
CA TYR A 332 -1.88 18.24 21.37
C TYR A 332 -2.82 17.99 22.56
N ARG A 333 -2.33 17.30 23.59
CA ARG A 333 -3.06 17.05 24.84
C ARG A 333 -3.37 18.34 25.61
N GLU A 334 -2.43 19.27 25.69
CA GLU A 334 -2.65 20.58 26.31
C GLU A 334 -3.73 21.38 25.56
N ARG A 335 -3.71 21.35 24.22
CA ARG A 335 -4.77 21.94 23.40
C ARG A 335 -6.12 21.26 23.61
N PHE A 336 -6.14 19.93 23.75
CA PHE A 336 -7.38 19.20 24.04
C PHE A 336 -8.00 19.62 25.37
N LEU A 337 -7.18 19.83 26.42
CA LEU A 337 -7.66 20.25 27.74
C LEU A 337 -8.10 21.72 27.78
N SER A 338 -7.42 22.61 27.07
CA SER A 338 -7.69 24.05 27.09
C SER A 338 -8.73 24.51 26.05
N SER A 339 -8.78 23.87 24.88
CA SER A 339 -9.53 24.32 23.70
C SER A 339 -10.13 23.14 22.91
N LYS A 340 -10.79 22.20 23.61
CA LYS A 340 -11.33 20.94 23.06
C LYS A 340 -12.15 21.11 21.77
N GLU A 341 -13.12 22.01 21.74
CA GLU A 341 -14.02 22.21 20.60
C GLU A 341 -13.31 22.69 19.34
N ALA A 342 -12.38 23.65 19.51
CA ALA A 342 -11.57 24.15 18.40
C ALA A 342 -10.69 23.03 17.82
N LEU A 343 -10.08 22.21 18.69
CA LEU A 343 -9.25 21.09 18.26
C LEU A 343 -10.06 20.02 17.51
N MET A 344 -11.23 19.64 18.01
CA MET A 344 -12.10 18.67 17.32
C MET A 344 -12.58 19.20 15.96
N THR A 345 -12.83 20.51 15.85
CA THR A 345 -13.22 21.16 14.59
C THR A 345 -12.06 21.22 13.60
N GLU A 346 -10.85 21.57 14.04
CA GLU A 346 -9.63 21.55 13.21
C GLU A 346 -9.33 20.15 12.67
N CYS A 347 -9.53 19.11 13.49
CA CYS A 347 -9.39 17.72 13.09
C CYS A 347 -10.58 17.18 12.28
N GLN A 348 -11.54 18.04 11.93
CA GLN A 348 -12.70 17.73 11.09
C GLN A 348 -13.55 16.55 11.62
N LEU A 349 -13.66 16.42 12.94
CA LEU A 349 -14.58 15.45 13.53
C LEU A 349 -16.03 15.84 13.18
N THR A 350 -16.85 14.83 12.91
CA THR A 350 -18.31 14.95 12.79
C THR A 350 -18.93 15.32 14.12
N GLU A 351 -20.15 15.86 14.10
CA GLU A 351 -20.85 16.19 15.35
C GLU A 351 -21.13 14.96 16.23
N GLU A 352 -21.40 13.80 15.64
CA GLU A 352 -21.53 12.53 16.38
C GLU A 352 -20.23 12.16 17.10
N GLU A 353 -19.08 12.24 16.43
CA GLU A 353 -17.76 12.02 17.03
C GLU A 353 -17.50 13.01 18.18
N LYS A 354 -17.88 14.28 18.01
CA LYS A 354 -17.75 15.31 19.06
C LYS A 354 -18.64 15.05 20.27
N ASP A 355 -19.91 14.69 20.04
CA ASP A 355 -20.88 14.37 21.10
C ASP A 355 -20.36 13.24 21.99
N MET A 356 -19.88 12.15 21.38
CA MET A 356 -19.32 11.01 22.11
C MET A 356 -18.11 11.41 22.99
N ILE A 357 -17.23 12.29 22.50
CA ILE A 357 -16.08 12.80 23.26
C ILE A 357 -16.51 13.76 24.36
N ARG A 358 -17.47 14.66 24.08
CA ARG A 358 -17.96 15.65 25.05
C ARG A 358 -18.55 14.99 26.29
N GLU A 359 -19.35 13.96 26.05
CA GLU A 359 -20.12 13.27 27.09
C GLU A 359 -19.44 11.99 27.60
N LEU A 360 -18.25 11.66 27.09
CA LEU A 360 -17.49 10.46 27.45
C LEU A 360 -18.30 9.17 27.30
N ARG A 361 -19.00 9.04 26.16
CA ARG A 361 -19.88 7.90 25.88
C ARG A 361 -19.06 6.67 25.44
N TRP A 362 -18.42 6.02 26.41
CA TRP A 362 -17.37 5.01 26.19
C TRP A 362 -17.79 3.82 25.33
N ILE A 363 -18.96 3.23 25.61
CA ILE A 363 -19.45 2.08 24.83
C ILE A 363 -19.82 2.46 23.40
N GLU A 364 -20.40 3.65 23.22
CA GLU A 364 -20.78 4.16 21.89
C GLU A 364 -19.54 4.44 21.06
N MET A 365 -18.46 4.95 21.66
CA MET A 365 -17.17 5.08 20.96
C MET A 365 -16.62 3.73 20.48
N ILE A 366 -16.73 2.66 21.28
CA ILE A 366 -16.36 1.29 20.84
C ILE A 366 -17.24 0.82 19.68
N GLN A 367 -18.56 0.99 19.80
CA GLN A 367 -19.53 0.59 18.76
C GLN A 367 -19.29 1.33 17.44
N TYR A 368 -18.99 2.62 17.54
CA TYR A 368 -18.61 3.47 16.40
C TYR A 368 -17.38 2.90 15.70
N GLY A 369 -16.32 2.62 16.46
CA GLY A 369 -15.08 2.02 15.96
C GLY A 369 -13.80 2.51 16.58
N ALA A 370 -13.85 3.17 17.74
CA ALA A 370 -12.65 3.46 18.48
C ALA A 370 -11.98 2.15 18.91
N ILE A 371 -10.68 2.01 18.64
CA ILE A 371 -9.89 0.99 19.31
C ILE A 371 -9.78 1.36 20.79
N PHE A 372 -9.99 0.40 21.69
CA PHE A 372 -9.98 0.64 23.14
C PHE A 372 -8.74 1.41 23.61
N PHE A 373 -7.57 1.12 23.04
CA PHE A 373 -6.30 1.77 23.40
C PHE A 373 -6.23 3.27 23.05
N GLY A 374 -7.13 3.77 22.19
CA GLY A 374 -7.36 5.20 22.00
C GLY A 374 -8.19 5.80 23.14
N LEU A 375 -9.23 5.09 23.59
CA LEU A 375 -10.07 5.49 24.72
C LEU A 375 -9.30 5.47 26.04
N GLU A 376 -8.39 4.52 26.22
CA GLU A 376 -7.50 4.46 27.37
C GLU A 376 -6.62 5.72 27.48
N LYS A 377 -6.17 6.27 26.35
CA LYS A 377 -5.45 7.56 26.31
C LYS A 377 -6.37 8.72 26.67
N LEU A 378 -7.55 8.79 26.07
CA LEU A 378 -8.55 9.81 26.39
C LEU A 378 -8.90 9.82 27.88
N SER A 379 -9.13 8.64 28.47
CA SER A 379 -9.37 8.48 29.90
C SER A 379 -8.23 9.04 30.75
N ALA A 380 -6.99 8.67 30.43
CA ALA A 380 -5.82 9.19 31.14
C ALA A 380 -5.71 10.73 31.05
N VAL A 381 -5.99 11.31 29.87
CA VAL A 381 -6.02 12.78 29.69
C VAL A 381 -7.12 13.42 30.53
N MET A 382 -8.29 12.80 30.61
CA MET A 382 -9.45 13.30 31.35
C MET A 382 -9.39 13.01 32.86
N GLY A 383 -8.28 12.45 33.37
CA GLY A 383 -8.13 12.11 34.79
C GLY A 383 -9.04 10.96 35.25
N ARG A 384 -9.44 10.08 34.32
CA ARG A 384 -10.28 8.91 34.57
C ARG A 384 -9.44 7.64 34.59
N SER A 385 -9.82 6.70 35.46
CA SER A 385 -9.21 5.40 35.61
C SER A 385 -9.81 4.37 34.63
N ASN A 386 -9.03 3.38 34.23
CA ASN A 386 -9.50 2.32 33.35
C ASN A 386 -10.74 1.59 33.92
N PRO A 387 -10.82 1.27 35.24
CA PRO A 387 -12.01 0.66 35.79
C PRO A 387 -13.29 1.51 35.68
N GLU A 388 -13.20 2.85 35.63
CA GLU A 388 -14.38 3.70 35.33
C GLU A 388 -14.89 3.48 33.91
N ILE A 389 -13.98 3.33 32.94
CA ILE A 389 -14.34 3.04 31.54
C ILE A 389 -15.05 1.68 31.48
N TYR A 390 -14.48 0.65 32.12
CA TYR A 390 -15.04 -0.71 32.09
C TYR A 390 -16.42 -0.77 32.75
N ALA A 391 -16.60 -0.09 33.88
CA ALA A 391 -17.90 0.01 34.55
C ALA A 391 -18.94 0.68 33.65
N SER A 392 -18.57 1.81 33.01
CA SER A 392 -19.44 2.50 32.06
C SER A 392 -19.82 1.62 30.87
N MET A 393 -18.88 0.86 30.30
CA MET A 393 -19.16 -0.05 29.19
C MET A 393 -20.12 -1.19 29.57
N ARG A 394 -20.14 -1.59 30.84
CA ARG A 394 -21.10 -2.58 31.37
C ARG A 394 -22.42 -1.97 31.83
N GLY A 395 -22.58 -0.64 31.78
CA GLY A 395 -23.75 0.04 32.35
C GLY A 395 -23.85 -0.08 33.87
N GLU A 396 -22.71 -0.26 34.55
CA GLU A 396 -22.61 -0.47 35.99
C GLU A 396 -22.03 0.74 36.71
N THR A 397 -22.31 0.88 38.01
CA THR A 397 -21.51 1.76 38.87
C THR A 397 -20.12 1.18 39.10
N MET A 398 -19.18 2.01 39.55
CA MET A 398 -17.83 1.56 39.87
C MET A 398 -17.82 0.48 40.97
N GLU A 399 -18.68 0.61 41.98
CA GLU A 399 -18.81 -0.35 43.07
C GLU A 399 -19.30 -1.71 42.55
N GLN A 400 -20.33 -1.70 41.68
CA GLN A 400 -20.86 -2.91 41.05
C GLN A 400 -19.79 -3.61 40.20
N PHE A 401 -19.08 -2.83 39.38
CA PHE A 401 -17.99 -3.35 38.56
C PHE A 401 -16.88 -3.96 39.43
N GLN A 402 -16.42 -3.25 40.45
CA GLN A 402 -15.33 -3.70 41.31
C GLN A 402 -15.71 -4.88 42.20
N ALA A 403 -16.97 -5.01 42.60
CA ALA A 403 -17.46 -6.20 43.30
C ALA A 403 -17.31 -7.48 42.47
N SER A 404 -17.27 -7.37 41.14
CA SER A 404 -17.01 -8.50 40.25
C SER A 404 -15.51 -8.85 40.10
N ARG A 405 -14.60 -8.04 40.65
CA ARG A 405 -13.14 -8.24 40.57
C ARG A 405 -12.61 -8.83 41.88
N LYS A 406 -11.53 -9.61 41.82
CA LYS A 406 -10.88 -10.18 43.01
C LYS A 406 -10.28 -9.13 43.94
N VAL A 407 -9.90 -7.98 43.40
CA VAL A 407 -9.30 -6.86 44.13
C VAL A 407 -9.90 -5.56 43.62
N SER A 408 -10.34 -4.72 44.54
CA SER A 408 -10.80 -3.35 44.30
C SER A 408 -9.59 -2.42 44.14
N MET A 409 -9.43 -1.82 42.96
CA MET A 409 -8.32 -0.91 42.67
C MET A 409 -8.67 0.05 41.52
N THR A 410 -7.97 1.19 41.48
CA THR A 410 -7.97 2.13 40.35
C THR A 410 -6.58 2.19 39.74
N TYR A 411 -6.53 2.29 38.41
CA TYR A 411 -5.28 2.45 37.66
C TYR A 411 -5.54 3.15 36.32
N SER A 412 -4.48 3.72 35.74
CA SER A 412 -4.48 4.40 34.44
C SER A 412 -3.08 4.28 33.81
N VAL A 413 -2.99 4.49 32.50
CA VAL A 413 -1.71 4.62 31.77
C VAL A 413 -1.07 6.01 31.94
N GLY A 414 -1.80 6.97 32.50
CA GLY A 414 -1.29 8.31 32.80
C GLY A 414 -0.26 8.30 33.94
N LYS A 415 0.63 9.31 33.95
CA LYS A 415 1.51 9.56 35.10
C LYS A 415 0.64 9.98 36.30
N LYS A 416 0.97 9.44 37.48
CA LYS A 416 0.37 9.88 38.76
C LYS A 416 0.69 11.33 39.05
#